data_AF-A0A9N9K8Q2-F1
#
_entry.id   AF-A0A9N9K8Q2-F1
#
_cell.length_a   1.000
_cell.length_b   1.000
_cell.length_c   1.000
_cell.angle_alpha   90.00
_cell.angle_beta   90.00
_cell.angle_gamma   90.00
#
_symmetry.space_group_name_H-M   'P 1'
#
loop_
_entity.id
_entity.type
_entity.pdbx_description
1 polymer ?
#
loop_
_entity_poly.entity_id
_entity_poly.type
_entity_poly.pdbx_seq_one_letter_code
_entity_poly.pdbx_strand_id
1 'polypeptide(L)'
;MKDLQKPQPLFCDQIPAYMHEYIKEVINVEADGNCGYRAVAASLEKNKNEWPNNRKELLKELIEKEQFYWMLFIANDDYDMIIKEISWENGPCIFEYWMKMPQIGDVIANTYQRPLYFF
;
A
#
# COMPACT_ATOMS: atom_id res chain seq x y z
N MET A 1 4.13 17.10 -24.92
CA MET A 1 3.32 15.98 -24.42
C MET A 1 4.29 14.99 -23.80
N LYS A 2 4.15 14.66 -22.52
CA LYS A 2 5.03 13.68 -21.88
C LYS A 2 4.69 12.31 -22.45
N ASP A 3 5.70 11.61 -22.98
CA ASP A 3 5.55 10.24 -23.47
C ASP A 3 5.07 9.35 -22.31
N LEU A 4 3.82 8.90 -22.40
CA LEU A 4 3.28 7.85 -21.53
C LEU A 4 4.08 6.59 -21.81
N GLN A 5 4.94 6.21 -20.87
CA GLN A 5 5.72 5.00 -20.97
C GLN A 5 4.74 3.82 -20.99
N LYS A 6 4.65 3.12 -22.13
CA LYS A 6 3.79 1.95 -22.28
C LYS A 6 4.12 0.96 -21.15
N PRO A 7 3.11 0.38 -20.48
CA PRO A 7 3.35 -0.61 -19.44
C PRO A 7 4.20 -1.74 -20.00
N GLN A 8 5.27 -2.09 -19.29
CA GLN A 8 6.17 -3.16 -19.72
C GLN A 8 5.39 -4.49 -19.78
N PRO A 9 5.66 -5.37 -20.76
CA PRO A 9 4.85 -6.56 -21.02
C PRO A 9 4.69 -7.50 -19.83
N LEU A 10 5.59 -7.49 -18.84
CA LEU A 10 5.51 -8.33 -17.64
C LEU A 10 4.32 -8.01 -16.71
N PHE A 11 3.84 -6.75 -16.70
CA PHE A 11 2.75 -6.33 -15.80
C PHE A 11 1.36 -6.69 -16.32
N CYS A 12 1.20 -6.81 -17.65
CA CYS A 12 -0.09 -7.09 -18.27
C CYS A 12 -0.58 -8.53 -18.00
N ASP A 13 0.30 -9.47 -17.66
CA ASP A 13 -0.12 -10.86 -17.40
C ASP A 13 -0.66 -11.05 -15.97
N GLN A 14 -0.36 -10.12 -15.05
CA GLN A 14 -0.82 -10.17 -13.65
C GLN A 14 -2.15 -9.43 -13.44
N ILE A 15 -2.53 -8.55 -14.37
CA ILE A 15 -3.75 -7.76 -14.29
C ILE A 15 -4.77 -8.37 -15.27
N PRO A 16 -6.04 -8.54 -14.87
CA PRO A 16 -7.04 -9.04 -15.80
C PRO A 16 -7.13 -8.16 -17.06
N ALA A 17 -7.11 -8.78 -18.24
CA ALA A 17 -6.99 -8.06 -19.51
C ALA A 17 -8.06 -6.98 -19.74
N TYR A 18 -9.27 -7.17 -19.19
CA TYR A 18 -10.34 -6.20 -19.28
C TYR A 18 -10.06 -4.91 -18.48
N MET A 19 -9.13 -4.91 -17.55
CA MET A 19 -8.74 -3.73 -16.78
C MET A 19 -7.69 -2.87 -17.49
N HIS A 20 -6.98 -3.43 -18.47
CA HIS A 20 -5.84 -2.75 -19.11
C HIS A 20 -6.21 -1.40 -19.72
N GLU A 21 -7.43 -1.24 -20.22
CA GLU A 21 -7.90 0.04 -20.79
C GLU A 21 -8.09 1.14 -19.74
N TYR A 22 -8.26 0.78 -18.46
CA TYR A 22 -8.43 1.73 -17.35
C TYR A 22 -7.10 2.11 -16.68
N ILE A 23 -6.00 1.42 -17.00
CA ILE A 23 -4.68 1.72 -16.45
C ILE A 23 -4.11 2.95 -17.16
N LYS A 24 -3.97 4.05 -16.41
CA LYS A 24 -3.38 5.29 -16.93
C LYS A 24 -1.85 5.22 -16.99
N GLU A 25 -1.23 4.62 -15.98
CA GLU A 25 0.22 4.57 -15.80
C GLU A 25 0.61 3.37 -14.94
N VAL A 26 1.83 2.84 -15.15
CA VAL A 26 2.47 1.85 -14.28
C VAL A 26 3.75 2.46 -13.73
N ILE A 27 3.82 2.59 -12.40
CA ILE A 27 4.93 3.23 -11.71
C ILE A 27 5.79 2.17 -11.04
N ASN A 28 7.05 2.07 -11.46
CA ASN A 28 8.03 1.20 -10.80
C ASN A 28 8.64 1.89 -9.57
N VAL A 29 8.51 1.26 -8.41
CA VAL A 29 9.04 1.76 -7.12
C VAL A 29 10.23 0.92 -6.67
N GLU A 30 11.02 1.46 -5.73
CA GLU A 30 12.19 0.76 -5.21
C GLU A 30 11.81 -0.52 -4.46
N ALA A 31 12.54 -1.61 -4.73
CA ALA A 31 12.38 -2.90 -4.06
C ALA A 31 13.20 -2.97 -2.75
N ASP A 32 12.96 -2.03 -1.83
CA ASP A 32 13.70 -1.88 -0.56
C ASP A 32 12.91 -2.37 0.66
N GLY A 33 11.86 -3.17 0.44
CA GLY A 33 10.90 -3.59 1.47
C GLY A 33 9.79 -2.58 1.75
N ASN A 34 9.96 -1.30 1.38
CA ASN A 34 8.91 -0.28 1.49
C ASN A 34 8.07 -0.14 0.21
N CYS A 35 8.25 -1.03 -0.78
CA CYS A 35 7.62 -0.93 -2.10
C CYS A 35 6.09 -0.74 -2.03
N GLY A 36 5.39 -1.47 -1.15
CA GLY A 36 3.94 -1.29 -0.96
C GLY A 36 3.57 0.14 -0.52
N TYR A 37 4.28 0.70 0.46
CA TYR A 37 4.04 2.07 0.95
C TYR A 37 4.46 3.14 -0.06
N ARG A 38 5.54 2.88 -0.83
CA ARG A 38 5.96 3.71 -1.97
C ARG A 38 4.91 3.70 -3.08
N ALA A 39 4.31 2.55 -3.36
CA ALA A 39 3.23 2.41 -4.34
C ALA A 39 1.97 3.20 -3.90
N VAL A 40 1.63 3.15 -2.61
CA VAL A 40 0.56 4.01 -2.04
C VAL A 40 0.89 5.49 -2.25
N ALA A 41 2.10 5.94 -1.94
CA ALA A 41 2.50 7.34 -2.17
C ALA A 41 2.36 7.73 -3.65
N ALA A 42 2.86 6.89 -4.55
CA ALA A 42 2.74 7.12 -5.99
C ALA A 42 1.28 7.19 -6.47
N SER A 43 0.40 6.30 -5.97
CA SER A 43 -1.04 6.31 -6.30
C SER A 43 -1.79 7.54 -5.79
N LEU A 44 -1.25 8.22 -4.78
CA LEU A 44 -1.75 9.47 -4.25
C LEU A 44 -1.14 10.69 -4.96
N GLU A 45 -0.36 10.48 -6.02
CA GLU A 45 0.38 11.51 -6.75
C GLU A 45 1.39 12.26 -5.84
N LYS A 46 1.77 11.65 -4.72
CA LYS A 46 2.82 12.12 -3.81
C LYS A 46 4.20 11.63 -4.28
N ASN A 47 5.27 12.18 -3.73
CA ASN A 47 6.61 11.66 -4.01
C ASN A 47 6.75 10.28 -3.35
N LYS A 48 7.15 9.25 -4.10
CA LYS A 48 7.31 7.88 -3.57
C LYS A 48 8.25 7.77 -2.36
N ASN A 49 9.19 8.72 -2.21
CA ASN A 49 10.07 8.79 -1.04
C ASN A 49 9.39 9.32 0.23
N GLU A 50 8.14 9.77 0.14
CA GLU A 50 7.30 10.15 1.29
C GLU A 50 6.58 8.95 1.92
N TRP A 51 6.95 7.72 1.56
CA TRP A 51 6.45 6.50 2.18
C TRP A 51 6.49 6.49 3.72
N PRO A 52 7.43 7.15 4.45
CA PRO A 52 7.37 7.18 5.91
C PRO A 52 6.15 7.97 6.42
N ASN A 53 5.71 9.01 5.69
CA ASN A 53 4.53 9.77 6.06
C ASN A 53 3.27 8.92 5.88
N ASN A 54 3.20 8.10 4.83
CA ASN A 54 2.07 7.19 4.64
C ASN A 54 1.97 6.21 5.81
N ARG A 55 3.08 5.60 6.24
CA ARG A 55 3.09 4.71 7.41
C ARG A 55 2.55 5.41 8.66
N LYS A 56 2.94 6.66 8.91
CA LYS A 56 2.44 7.46 10.03
C LYS A 56 0.94 7.76 9.93
N GLU A 57 0.46 8.09 8.73
CA GLU A 57 -0.97 8.31 8.47
C GLU A 57 -1.80 7.03 8.71
N LEU A 58 -1.31 5.88 8.25
CA LEU A 58 -1.95 4.56 8.44
C LEU A 58 -1.95 4.14 9.91
N LEU A 59 -0.82 4.33 10.61
CA LEU A 59 -0.72 4.02 12.05
C LEU A 59 -1.66 4.90 12.88
N LYS A 60 -1.78 6.18 12.51
CA LYS A 60 -2.71 7.12 13.14
C LYS A 60 -4.17 6.65 12.97
N GLU A 61 -4.58 6.30 11.75
CA GLU A 61 -5.93 5.77 11.49
C GLU A 61 -6.23 4.52 12.32
N LEU A 62 -5.28 3.58 12.40
CA LEU A 62 -5.42 2.37 13.20
C LEU A 62 -5.65 2.68 14.68
N ILE A 63 -4.82 3.55 15.26
CA ILE A 63 -4.89 3.90 16.68
C ILE A 63 -6.16 4.71 16.99
N GLU A 64 -6.52 5.69 16.14
CA GLU A 64 -7.70 6.51 16.35
C GLU A 64 -9.02 5.71 16.27
N LYS A 65 -9.01 4.58 15.56
CA LYS A 65 -10.15 3.67 15.41
C LYS A 65 -9.85 2.26 15.93
N GLU A 66 -9.03 2.16 16.96
CA GLU A 66 -8.53 0.90 17.51
C GLU A 66 -9.65 -0.14 17.72
N GLN A 67 -10.75 0.23 18.37
CA GLN A 67 -11.85 -0.71 18.64
C GLN A 67 -12.44 -1.30 17.36
N PHE A 68 -12.57 -0.50 16.30
CA PHE A 68 -13.09 -0.95 15.02
C PHE A 68 -12.13 -1.95 14.36
N TYR A 69 -10.85 -1.60 14.26
CA TYR A 69 -9.85 -2.45 13.62
C TYR A 69 -9.52 -3.70 14.43
N TRP A 70 -9.50 -3.60 15.76
CA TRP A 70 -9.35 -4.74 16.64
C TRP A 70 -10.47 -5.75 16.41
N MET A 71 -11.73 -5.30 16.36
CA MET A 71 -12.86 -6.18 16.02
C MET A 71 -12.78 -6.74 14.59
N LEU A 72 -12.32 -5.93 13.63
CA LEU A 72 -12.18 -6.36 12.24
C LEU A 72 -11.11 -7.47 12.09
N PHE A 73 -10.03 -7.39 12.86
CA PHE A 73 -8.87 -8.29 12.75
C PHE A 73 -8.84 -9.41 13.79
N ILE A 74 -9.77 -9.44 14.75
CA ILE A 74 -9.79 -10.40 15.87
C ILE A 74 -9.73 -11.87 15.42
N ALA A 75 -10.34 -12.20 14.28
CA ALA A 75 -10.42 -13.57 13.79
C ALA A 75 -9.04 -14.13 13.38
N ASN A 76 -8.12 -13.26 13.01
CA ASN A 76 -6.79 -13.63 12.51
C ASN A 76 -5.65 -13.22 13.47
N ASP A 77 -5.97 -12.51 14.57
CA ASP A 77 -4.99 -11.94 15.50
C ASP A 77 -3.99 -10.98 14.79
N ASP A 78 -4.45 -10.30 13.74
CA ASP A 78 -3.59 -9.51 12.86
C ASP A 78 -3.30 -8.10 13.40
N TYR A 79 -4.03 -7.62 14.42
CA TYR A 79 -3.96 -6.21 14.84
C TYR A 79 -2.54 -5.79 15.30
N ASP A 80 -1.95 -6.53 16.24
CA ASP A 80 -0.60 -6.23 16.75
C ASP A 80 0.48 -6.45 15.69
N MET A 81 0.27 -7.43 14.80
CA MET A 81 1.15 -7.69 13.67
C MET A 81 1.15 -6.50 12.70
N ILE A 82 -0.02 -5.99 12.33
CA ILE A 82 -0.16 -4.84 11.43
C ILE A 82 0.48 -3.59 12.05
N ILE A 83 0.28 -3.35 13.35
CA ILE A 83 0.96 -2.26 14.07
C ILE A 83 2.48 -2.41 13.99
N LYS A 84 3.02 -3.60 14.27
CA LYS A 84 4.46 -3.87 14.14
C LYS A 84 4.94 -3.56 12.73
N GLU A 85 4.24 -4.06 11.72
CA GLU A 85 4.63 -3.93 10.32
C GLU A 85 4.66 -2.48 9.86
N ILE A 86 3.66 -1.68 10.22
CA ILE A 86 3.52 -0.27 9.80
C ILE A 86 4.54 0.62 10.51
N SER A 87 4.90 0.32 11.76
CA SER A 87 5.74 1.17 12.62
C SER A 87 7.20 1.34 12.19
N TRP A 88 7.62 0.75 11.06
CA TRP A 88 8.97 0.95 10.52
C TRP A 88 9.17 2.35 9.93
N GLU A 89 10.17 3.10 10.41
CA GLU A 89 10.36 4.49 9.96
C GLU A 89 11.67 4.75 9.19
N ASN A 90 12.62 3.80 9.15
CA ASN A 90 14.00 4.11 8.78
C ASN A 90 14.58 3.19 7.70
N GLY A 91 14.80 3.74 6.49
CA GLY A 91 15.54 3.05 5.43
C GLY A 91 14.86 1.77 4.90
N PRO A 92 15.60 0.95 4.14
CA PRO A 92 15.11 -0.35 3.66
C PRO A 92 14.65 -1.24 4.81
N CYS A 93 13.53 -1.96 4.63
CA CYS A 93 12.97 -2.80 5.68
C CYS A 93 13.04 -4.30 5.35
N ILE A 94 13.22 -5.10 6.41
CA ILE A 94 13.21 -6.57 6.32
C ILE A 94 11.78 -7.10 6.24
N PHE A 95 11.64 -8.38 5.90
CA PHE A 95 10.35 -9.05 5.67
C PHE A 95 9.33 -8.89 6.80
N GLU A 96 9.78 -8.71 8.04
CA GLU A 96 8.92 -8.49 9.21
C GLU A 96 8.14 -7.17 9.20
N TYR A 97 8.52 -6.24 8.32
CA TYR A 97 7.91 -4.90 8.19
C TYR A 97 7.32 -4.63 6.81
N TRP A 98 7.21 -5.69 6.00
CA TRP A 98 6.63 -5.60 4.68
C TRP A 98 5.11 -5.43 4.79
N MET A 99 4.55 -4.69 3.83
CA MET A 99 3.11 -4.62 3.66
C MET A 99 2.56 -5.99 3.22
N LYS A 100 1.57 -6.51 3.94
CA LYS A 100 0.85 -7.74 3.57
C LYS A 100 -0.56 -7.41 3.09
N MET A 101 -0.88 -7.87 1.88
CA MET A 101 -2.21 -7.76 1.29
C MET A 101 -2.92 -9.11 1.38
N PRO A 102 -4.24 -9.14 1.67
CA PRO A 102 -5.14 -7.98 1.82
C PRO A 102 -5.17 -7.32 3.20
N GLN A 103 -4.42 -7.79 4.18
CA GLN A 103 -4.60 -7.48 5.61
C GLN A 103 -4.69 -5.98 5.93
N ILE A 104 -3.81 -5.14 5.35
CA ILE A 104 -3.82 -3.69 5.60
C ILE A 104 -4.79 -2.92 4.67
N GLY A 105 -5.43 -3.59 3.71
CA GLY A 105 -6.16 -2.97 2.61
C GLY A 105 -7.26 -2.03 3.10
N ASP A 106 -8.02 -2.45 4.12
CA ASP A 106 -9.07 -1.64 4.73
C ASP A 106 -8.52 -0.38 5.40
N VAL A 107 -7.36 -0.47 6.05
CA VAL A 107 -6.69 0.68 6.69
C VAL A 107 -6.30 1.70 5.62
N ILE A 108 -5.71 1.25 4.51
CA ILE A 108 -5.31 2.14 3.40
C ILE A 108 -6.54 2.81 2.79
N ALA A 109 -7.58 2.02 2.49
CA ALA A 109 -8.79 2.51 1.86
C ALA A 109 -9.49 3.55 2.75
N ASN A 110 -9.58 3.30 4.06
CA ASN A 110 -10.18 4.20 5.02
C ASN A 110 -9.32 5.44 5.30
N THR A 111 -7.99 5.32 5.38
CA THR A 111 -7.10 6.47 5.61
C THR A 111 -7.24 7.50 4.50
N TYR A 112 -7.28 7.04 3.24
CA TYR A 112 -7.29 7.92 2.07
C TYR A 112 -8.66 8.14 1.45
N GLN A 113 -9.70 7.48 1.97
CA GLN A 113 -11.06 7.51 1.44
C GLN A 113 -11.11 7.17 -0.05
N ARG A 114 -10.41 6.10 -0.43
CA ARG A 114 -10.27 5.65 -1.82
C ARG A 114 -10.40 4.13 -1.91
N PRO A 115 -11.02 3.59 -2.98
CA PRO A 115 -10.99 2.16 -3.23
C PRO A 115 -9.56 1.69 -3.52
N LEU A 116 -9.21 0.51 -2.99
CA LEU A 116 -7.94 -0.16 -3.25
C LEU A 116 -8.20 -1.45 -4.02
N TYR A 117 -7.54 -1.63 -5.16
CA TYR A 117 -7.56 -2.86 -5.95
C TYR A 117 -6.18 -3.50 -5.87
N PHE A 118 -6.13 -4.79 -5.54
CA PHE A 118 -4.91 -5.60 -5.55
C PHE A 118 -5.16 -6.88 -6.35
N PHE A 119 -4.12 -7.39 -7.03
CA PHE A 119 -4.17 -8.53 -7.96
C PHE A 119 -3.06 -9.52 -7.62
#